data_AF-A0A6M0HRC4-F1
#
_entry.id   AF-A0A6M0HRC4-F1
#
_cell.length_a   1.000
_cell.length_b   1.000
_cell.length_c   1.000
_cell.angle_alpha   90.00
_cell.angle_beta   90.00
_cell.angle_gamma   90.00
#
_symmetry.space_group_name_H-M   'P 1'
#
loop_
_entity.id
_entity.type
_entity.pdbx_description
1 polymer ?
#
loop_
_entity_poly.entity_id
_entity_poly.type
_entity_poly.pdbx_seq_one_letter_code
_entity_poly.pdbx_strand_id
1 'polypeptide(L)'
;MAGPAMRRQGLSLFGLCAILGIGVVPAEARPVWSSGTYVYADLCTVAENGTRAGQRITLRRSPRGDGLVYEAASLSGPVQADTIALDDATKAIDFVAATESGPVHFHGTMAVDSLTGVVEDESGPHPVHLPRVLRPHAHEVCQPDATGSLGAGR
;
A
#
# COMPACT_ATOMS: atom_id res chain seq x y z
N MET A 1 52.43 76.47 34.63
CA MET A 1 52.79 75.17 35.23
C MET A 1 52.23 74.08 34.33
N ALA A 2 53.09 73.15 33.92
CA ALA A 2 52.84 72.16 32.88
C ALA A 2 52.71 70.73 33.46
N GLY A 3 51.87 69.91 32.81
CA GLY A 3 51.89 68.43 32.81
C GLY A 3 50.77 67.73 33.59
N PRO A 4 50.47 66.43 33.31
CA PRO A 4 50.35 65.78 32.00
C PRO A 4 49.17 64.75 31.93
N ALA A 5 49.19 63.93 30.87
CA ALA A 5 48.59 62.59 30.69
C ALA A 5 47.15 62.53 30.12
N MET A 6 46.91 62.08 28.88
CA MET A 6 47.20 60.80 28.18
C MET A 6 46.05 59.78 28.29
N ARG A 7 45.46 59.51 27.11
CA ARG A 7 44.72 58.33 26.61
C ARG A 7 43.92 57.48 27.60
N ARG A 8 42.67 57.20 27.21
CA ARG A 8 42.18 55.80 27.14
C ARG A 8 41.26 55.60 25.95
N GLN A 9 41.75 54.80 25.00
CA GLN A 9 41.00 54.17 23.93
C GLN A 9 40.06 53.14 24.57
N GLY A 10 38.75 53.30 24.38
CA GLY A 10 37.76 52.27 24.65
C GLY A 10 37.38 51.60 23.34
N LEU A 11 38.19 50.64 22.92
CA LEU A 11 37.85 49.68 21.88
C LEU A 11 36.88 48.67 22.50
N SER A 12 35.62 48.63 22.05
CA SER A 12 34.67 47.54 22.36
C SER A 12 33.46 47.70 21.47
N LEU A 13 32.89 46.66 20.88
CA LEU A 13 33.31 45.31 20.55
C LEU A 13 32.25 44.93 19.51
N PHE A 14 32.64 44.37 18.37
CA PHE A 14 31.71 43.92 17.34
C PHE A 14 30.61 43.04 17.97
N GLY A 15 29.37 43.54 17.96
CA GLY A 15 28.18 42.76 18.27
C GLY A 15 27.92 41.78 17.14
N LEU A 16 28.62 40.66 17.15
CA LEU A 16 28.45 39.54 16.24
C LEU A 16 27.11 38.86 16.59
N CYS A 17 26.03 39.23 15.90
CA CYS A 17 24.79 38.45 15.87
C CYS A 17 25.08 37.11 15.18
N ALA A 18 25.53 36.12 15.95
CA ALA A 18 25.53 34.72 15.53
C ALA A 18 24.06 34.26 15.49
N ILE A 19 23.43 34.40 14.32
CA ILE A 19 22.18 33.72 14.03
C ILE A 19 22.52 32.24 13.94
N LEU A 20 22.24 31.51 15.02
CA LEU A 20 22.25 30.05 15.03
C LEU A 20 21.27 29.59 13.95
N GLY A 21 21.82 29.15 12.81
CA GLY A 21 21.08 28.47 11.77
C GLY A 21 20.52 27.18 12.35
N ILE A 22 19.27 27.23 12.80
CA ILE A 22 18.49 26.02 13.08
C ILE A 22 18.33 25.35 11.72
N GLY A 23 19.17 24.35 11.45
CA GLY A 23 19.03 23.50 10.28
C GLY A 23 17.65 22.86 10.31
N VAL A 24 16.72 23.41 9.53
CA VAL A 24 15.47 22.72 9.23
C VAL A 24 15.89 21.52 8.41
N VAL A 25 16.02 20.37 9.06
CA VAL A 25 16.18 19.10 8.35
C VAL A 25 14.92 18.96 7.51
N PRO A 26 15.00 18.92 6.16
CA PRO A 26 13.82 18.71 5.36
C PRO A 26 13.23 17.37 5.79
N ALA A 27 12.00 17.40 6.31
CA ALA A 27 11.24 16.19 6.52
C ALA A 27 10.94 15.63 5.13
N GLU A 28 11.70 14.64 4.68
CA GLU A 28 11.34 13.90 3.49
C GLU A 28 9.98 13.25 3.73
N ALA A 29 8.99 13.65 2.93
CA ALA A 29 7.75 12.94 2.81
C ALA A 29 8.07 11.57 2.20
N ARG A 30 8.35 10.59 3.06
CA ARG A 30 8.47 9.20 2.61
C ARG A 30 7.13 8.83 1.97
N PRO A 31 7.11 8.22 0.78
CA PRO A 31 5.90 7.75 0.15
C PRO A 31 5.39 6.51 0.92
N VAL A 32 4.97 6.70 2.17
CA VAL A 32 4.31 5.68 2.98
C VAL A 32 2.86 5.61 2.50
N TRP A 33 2.35 4.41 2.28
CA TRP A 33 0.90 4.27 2.07
C TRP A 33 0.18 4.81 3.30
N SER A 34 -0.77 5.72 3.08
CA SER A 34 -1.52 6.32 4.18
C SER A 34 -2.28 5.23 4.94
N SER A 35 -2.45 5.43 6.25
CA SER A 35 -3.33 4.58 7.04
C SER A 35 -4.73 4.55 6.42
N GLY A 36 -5.37 3.39 6.43
CA GLY A 36 -6.68 3.22 5.79
C GLY A 36 -6.97 1.77 5.42
N THR A 37 -8.11 1.57 4.78
CA THR A 37 -8.53 0.27 4.26
C THR A 37 -8.50 0.30 2.74
N TYR A 38 -7.85 -0.71 2.17
CA TYR A 38 -7.69 -0.91 0.74
C TYR A 38 -8.34 -2.24 0.39
N VAL A 39 -9.31 -2.21 -0.52
CA VAL A 39 -10.02 -3.40 -0.97
C VAL A 39 -9.69 -3.58 -2.44
N TYR A 40 -9.14 -4.74 -2.80
CA TYR A 40 -8.89 -5.14 -4.18
C TYR A 40 -9.67 -6.41 -4.44
N ALA A 41 -10.51 -6.43 -5.47
CA ALA A 41 -11.37 -7.58 -5.71
C ALA A 41 -11.81 -7.68 -7.17
N ASP A 42 -11.90 -8.91 -7.65
CA ASP A 42 -12.69 -9.32 -8.80
C ASP A 42 -13.83 -10.27 -8.39
N LEU A 43 -14.04 -10.42 -7.06
CA LEU A 43 -15.06 -11.28 -6.48
C LEU A 43 -16.45 -10.89 -6.98
N CYS A 44 -17.09 -11.82 -7.69
CA CYS A 44 -18.37 -11.59 -8.34
C CYS A 44 -19.31 -12.79 -8.18
N THR A 45 -20.57 -12.62 -8.57
CA THR A 45 -21.56 -13.72 -8.61
C THR A 45 -22.01 -13.97 -10.04
N VAL A 46 -21.96 -15.22 -10.48
CA VAL A 46 -22.46 -15.64 -11.79
C VAL A 46 -23.99 -15.60 -11.77
N ALA A 47 -24.58 -14.85 -12.70
CA ALA A 47 -26.02 -14.57 -12.70
C ALA A 47 -26.87 -15.84 -12.87
N GLU A 48 -26.40 -16.82 -13.62
CA GLU A 48 -27.20 -17.98 -14.04
C GLU A 48 -27.42 -18.99 -12.91
N ASN A 49 -26.40 -19.22 -12.07
CA ASN A 49 -26.40 -20.27 -11.06
C ASN A 49 -26.11 -19.74 -9.65
N GLY A 50 -25.82 -18.45 -9.49
CA GLY A 50 -25.48 -17.83 -8.21
C GLY A 50 -24.12 -18.23 -7.64
N THR A 51 -23.27 -18.92 -8.41
CA THR A 51 -21.94 -19.30 -7.93
C THR A 51 -21.05 -18.07 -7.80
N ARG A 52 -20.24 -18.03 -6.73
CA ARG A 52 -19.19 -17.01 -6.59
C ARG A 52 -18.03 -17.35 -7.51
N ALA A 53 -17.36 -16.32 -8.02
CA ALA A 53 -16.09 -16.44 -8.71
C ALA A 53 -15.15 -15.32 -8.26
N GLY A 54 -13.86 -15.48 -8.51
CA GLY A 54 -12.83 -14.50 -8.14
C GLY A 54 -12.51 -14.47 -6.65
N GLN A 55 -11.92 -13.36 -6.23
CA GLN A 55 -11.31 -13.18 -4.92
C GLN A 55 -11.30 -11.71 -4.47
N ARG A 56 -11.05 -11.51 -3.18
CA ARG A 56 -10.97 -10.21 -2.54
C ARG A 56 -9.84 -10.22 -1.52
N ILE A 57 -9.00 -9.19 -1.60
CA ILE A 57 -7.96 -8.88 -0.63
C ILE A 57 -8.33 -7.55 0.03
N THR A 58 -8.52 -7.58 1.35
CA THR A 58 -8.77 -6.38 2.15
C THR A 58 -7.57 -6.12 3.06
N LEU A 59 -6.79 -5.10 2.73
CA LEU A 59 -5.65 -4.64 3.51
C LEU A 59 -6.05 -3.45 4.38
N ARG A 60 -5.88 -3.58 5.69
CA ARG A 60 -6.00 -2.50 6.67
C ARG A 60 -4.61 -2.06 7.10
N ARG A 61 -4.24 -0.83 6.74
CA ARG A 61 -3.00 -0.17 7.18
C ARG A 61 -3.25 0.70 8.40
N SER A 62 -2.44 0.55 9.45
CA SER A 62 -2.57 1.43 10.63
C SER A 62 -1.25 1.65 11.38
N PRO A 63 -1.11 2.72 12.18
CA PRO A 63 0.09 2.95 12.98
C PRO A 63 0.35 1.87 14.04
N ARG A 64 -0.66 1.04 14.35
CA ARG A 64 -0.57 -0.06 15.31
C ARG A 64 -0.26 -1.41 14.65
N GLY A 65 -0.03 -1.42 13.35
CA GLY A 65 0.18 -2.62 12.56
C GLY A 65 -0.88 -2.78 11.48
N ASP A 66 -0.54 -3.66 10.55
CA ASP A 66 -1.32 -3.95 9.37
C ASP A 66 -2.09 -5.27 9.55
N GLY A 67 -3.21 -5.41 8.87
CA GLY A 67 -3.99 -6.64 8.84
C GLY A 67 -4.54 -6.89 7.44
N LEU A 68 -4.61 -8.15 7.04
CA LEU A 68 -5.08 -8.55 5.72
C LEU A 68 -6.10 -9.68 5.83
N VAL A 69 -7.22 -9.51 5.16
CA VAL A 69 -8.25 -10.54 5.01
C VAL A 69 -8.28 -10.97 3.55
N TYR A 70 -8.18 -12.28 3.33
CA TYR A 70 -8.28 -12.93 2.03
C TYR A 70 -9.62 -13.66 1.93
N GLU A 71 -10.27 -13.53 0.79
CA GLU A 71 -11.52 -14.19 0.45
C GLU A 71 -11.45 -14.69 -0.98
N ALA A 72 -11.92 -15.90 -1.23
CA ALA A 72 -12.06 -16.42 -2.57
C ALA A 72 -13.35 -17.24 -2.70
N ALA A 73 -13.79 -17.46 -3.93
CA ALA A 73 -14.96 -18.29 -4.22
C ALA A 73 -14.82 -19.74 -3.74
N SER A 74 -13.60 -20.27 -3.71
CA SER A 74 -13.27 -21.61 -3.19
C SER A 74 -13.35 -21.73 -1.67
N LEU A 75 -13.37 -20.59 -0.95
CA LEU A 75 -13.36 -20.57 0.51
C LEU A 75 -14.77 -20.51 1.10
N SER A 76 -14.97 -21.21 2.20
CA SER A 76 -16.21 -21.18 3.01
C SER A 76 -16.47 -19.80 3.62
N GLY A 77 -15.43 -18.99 3.80
CA GLY A 77 -15.52 -17.63 4.32
C GLY A 77 -14.20 -16.86 4.25
N PRO A 78 -14.16 -15.63 4.81
CA PRO A 78 -12.96 -14.83 4.91
C PRO A 78 -11.91 -15.43 5.84
N VAL A 79 -10.65 -15.37 5.43
CA VAL A 79 -9.49 -15.86 6.17
C VAL A 79 -8.55 -14.71 6.48
N GLN A 80 -8.15 -14.59 7.76
CA GLN A 80 -7.13 -13.64 8.18
C GLN A 80 -5.75 -14.17 7.77
N ALA A 81 -4.94 -13.35 7.11
CA ALA A 81 -3.56 -13.71 6.81
C ALA A 81 -2.73 -13.82 8.08
N ASP A 82 -1.91 -14.88 8.16
CA ASP A 82 -1.02 -15.17 9.28
C ASP A 82 0.26 -14.33 9.21
N THR A 83 0.74 -14.08 7.99
CA THR A 83 1.95 -13.30 7.72
C THR A 83 1.63 -12.26 6.64
N ILE A 84 2.14 -11.05 6.84
CA ILE A 84 2.04 -9.94 5.91
C ILE A 84 3.40 -9.25 5.87
N ALA A 85 4.01 -9.14 4.70
CA ALA A 85 5.17 -8.30 4.46
C ALA A 85 4.82 -7.21 3.45
N LEU A 86 5.21 -5.98 3.76
CA LEU A 86 4.92 -4.80 2.96
C LEU A 86 6.19 -3.97 2.81
N ASP A 87 6.52 -3.64 1.57
CA ASP A 87 7.56 -2.66 1.25
C ASP A 87 6.91 -1.37 0.75
N ASP A 88 6.95 -0.34 1.58
CA ASP A 88 6.36 0.96 1.24
C ASP A 88 7.13 1.70 0.13
N ALA A 89 8.39 1.37 -0.15
CA ALA A 89 9.15 2.00 -1.22
C ALA A 89 8.78 1.40 -2.59
N THR A 90 8.74 0.07 -2.69
CA THR A 90 8.46 -0.64 -3.95
C THR A 90 6.97 -0.96 -4.15
N LYS A 91 6.18 -0.82 -3.08
CA LYS A 91 4.77 -1.25 -2.99
C LYS A 91 4.60 -2.77 -3.14
N ALA A 92 5.68 -3.54 -2.92
CA ALA A 92 5.60 -4.99 -2.87
C ALA A 92 4.80 -5.42 -1.64
N ILE A 93 4.03 -6.50 -1.83
CA ILE A 93 3.25 -7.14 -0.79
C ILE A 93 3.37 -8.65 -0.92
N ASP A 94 3.58 -9.29 0.22
CA ASP A 94 3.56 -10.73 0.37
C ASP A 94 2.63 -11.09 1.52
N PHE A 95 1.84 -12.15 1.38
CA PHE A 95 1.11 -12.70 2.51
C PHE A 95 0.93 -14.21 2.41
N VAL A 96 0.63 -14.81 3.56
CA VAL A 96 0.22 -16.20 3.69
C VAL A 96 -1.09 -16.25 4.46
N ALA A 97 -2.09 -16.96 3.92
CA ALA A 97 -3.36 -17.22 4.58
C ALA A 97 -3.55 -18.74 4.73
N ALA A 98 -3.66 -19.24 5.96
CA ALA A 98 -3.99 -20.64 6.21
C ALA A 98 -5.48 -20.91 5.95
N THR A 99 -5.78 -21.67 4.89
CA THR A 99 -7.15 -22.08 4.54
C THR A 99 -7.37 -23.55 4.86
N GLU A 100 -8.63 -24.00 4.78
CA GLU A 100 -8.99 -25.41 5.00
C GLU A 100 -8.33 -26.36 3.98
N SER A 101 -8.12 -25.90 2.73
CA SER A 101 -7.44 -26.65 1.67
C SER A 101 -5.92 -26.60 1.76
N GLY A 102 -5.35 -25.72 2.60
CA GLY A 102 -3.91 -25.48 2.69
C GLY A 102 -3.56 -23.99 2.70
N PRO A 103 -2.26 -23.64 2.81
CA PRO A 103 -1.83 -22.26 2.76
C PRO A 103 -2.02 -21.67 1.36
N VAL A 104 -2.51 -20.44 1.30
CA VAL A 104 -2.51 -19.62 0.09
C VAL A 104 -1.40 -18.59 0.24
N HIS A 105 -0.49 -18.57 -0.73
CA HIS A 105 0.59 -17.60 -0.81
C HIS A 105 0.25 -16.56 -1.87
N PHE A 106 0.59 -15.30 -1.58
CA PHE A 106 0.49 -14.24 -2.57
C PHE A 106 1.78 -13.43 -2.58
N HIS A 107 2.24 -13.11 -3.79
CA HIS A 107 3.33 -12.17 -4.04
C HIS A 107 2.88 -11.18 -5.12
N GLY A 108 2.98 -9.89 -4.86
CA GLY A 108 2.53 -8.88 -5.81
C GLY A 108 2.95 -7.47 -5.51
N THR A 109 2.34 -6.53 -6.23
CA THR A 109 2.60 -5.09 -6.12
C THR A 109 1.27 -4.34 -6.07
N MET A 110 1.16 -3.42 -5.11
CA MET A 110 0.02 -2.53 -4.97
C MET A 110 0.20 -1.27 -5.83
N ALA A 111 -0.82 -0.96 -6.62
CA ALA A 111 -1.01 0.31 -7.30
C ALA A 111 -2.23 1.05 -6.71
N VAL A 112 -2.40 2.33 -7.05
CA VAL A 112 -3.48 3.17 -6.51
C VAL A 112 -4.87 2.61 -6.81
N ASP A 113 -5.01 1.93 -7.94
CA ASP A 113 -6.25 1.44 -8.54
C ASP A 113 -6.26 -0.08 -8.77
N SER A 114 -5.17 -0.80 -8.49
CA SER A 114 -5.13 -2.26 -8.62
C SER A 114 -4.10 -2.94 -7.72
N LEU A 115 -4.25 -4.25 -7.56
CA LEU A 115 -3.29 -5.14 -6.97
C LEU A 115 -2.99 -6.24 -7.99
N THR A 116 -1.73 -6.34 -8.40
CA THR A 116 -1.29 -7.33 -9.40
C THR A 116 -0.28 -8.26 -8.77
N GLY A 117 -0.36 -9.55 -9.05
CA GLY A 117 0.56 -10.52 -8.47
C GLY A 117 0.30 -11.95 -8.91
N VAL A 118 0.82 -12.89 -8.13
CA VAL A 118 0.62 -14.32 -8.28
C VAL A 118 0.02 -14.84 -6.98
N VAL A 119 -1.07 -15.60 -7.10
CA VAL A 119 -1.61 -16.43 -6.02
C VAL A 119 -1.11 -17.85 -6.26
N GLU A 120 -0.60 -18.50 -5.22
CA GLU A 120 -0.21 -19.90 -5.23
C GLU A 120 -1.02 -20.64 -4.16
N ASP A 121 -1.82 -21.61 -4.63
CA ASP A 121 -2.67 -22.46 -3.83
C ASP A 121 -2.57 -23.92 -4.29
N GLU A 122 -3.51 -24.78 -3.89
CA GLU A 122 -3.55 -26.20 -4.26
C GLU A 122 -3.62 -26.46 -5.77
N SER A 123 -4.12 -25.50 -6.55
CA SER A 123 -4.19 -25.58 -8.02
C SER A 123 -2.89 -25.11 -8.70
N GLY A 124 -1.95 -24.57 -7.91
CA GLY A 124 -0.67 -24.03 -8.38
C GLY A 124 -0.68 -22.52 -8.60
N PRO A 125 0.48 -21.95 -8.98
CA PRO A 125 0.64 -20.51 -9.13
C PRO A 125 -0.13 -19.98 -10.34
N HIS A 126 -0.92 -18.93 -10.13
CA HIS A 126 -1.67 -18.26 -11.18
C HIS A 126 -1.65 -16.74 -11.02
N PRO A 127 -1.52 -15.98 -12.12
CA PRO A 127 -1.48 -14.53 -12.06
C PRO A 127 -2.87 -13.95 -11.79
N VAL A 128 -2.89 -12.83 -11.07
CA VAL A 128 -4.12 -12.12 -10.72
C VAL A 128 -3.95 -10.62 -10.93
N HIS A 129 -5.03 -9.96 -11.34
CA HIS A 129 -5.12 -8.50 -11.40
C HIS A 129 -6.45 -8.07 -10.78
N LEU A 130 -6.37 -7.53 -9.57
CA LEU A 130 -7.53 -7.18 -8.76
C LEU A 130 -7.73 -5.66 -8.78
N PRO A 131 -8.81 -5.13 -9.38
CA PRO A 131 -9.09 -3.70 -9.34
C PRO A 131 -9.43 -3.26 -7.91
N ARG A 132 -9.12 -2.00 -7.60
CA ARG A 132 -9.43 -1.40 -6.31
C ARG A 132 -10.91 -1.05 -6.23
N VAL A 133 -11.58 -1.61 -5.24
CA VAL A 133 -12.98 -1.34 -4.94
C VAL A 133 -13.09 -0.15 -4.00
N LEU A 134 -13.70 0.93 -4.47
CA LEU A 134 -13.94 2.13 -3.67
C LEU A 134 -15.34 2.14 -3.03
N ARG A 135 -16.25 1.27 -3.49
CA ARG A 135 -17.65 1.21 -3.02
C ARG A 135 -18.00 -0.20 -2.57
N PRO A 136 -18.27 -0.44 -1.27
CA PRO A 136 -18.48 -1.79 -0.73
C PRO A 136 -19.74 -2.53 -1.20
N HIS A 137 -20.70 -1.85 -1.85
CA HIS A 137 -22.03 -2.38 -2.13
C HIS A 137 -22.32 -2.65 -3.63
N ALA A 138 -21.32 -2.57 -4.49
CA ALA A 138 -21.50 -3.11 -5.84
C ALA A 138 -21.41 -4.63 -5.72
N HIS A 139 -22.56 -5.31 -5.54
CA HIS A 139 -22.63 -6.73 -5.85
C HIS A 139 -22.35 -6.86 -7.34
N GLU A 140 -21.10 -7.18 -7.67
CA GLU A 140 -20.66 -7.26 -9.04
C GLU A 140 -21.12 -8.61 -9.59
N VAL A 141 -22.01 -8.54 -10.58
CA VAL A 141 -22.32 -9.71 -11.41
C VAL A 141 -21.09 -9.96 -12.27
N CYS A 142 -20.63 -11.21 -12.33
CA CYS A 142 -19.50 -11.55 -13.18
C CYS A 142 -19.83 -11.12 -14.62
N GLN A 143 -18.98 -10.27 -15.21
CA GLN A 143 -19.16 -9.89 -16.60
C GLN A 143 -18.92 -11.16 -17.45
N PRO A 144 -19.87 -11.58 -18.30
CA PRO A 144 -19.58 -12.60 -19.29
C PRO A 144 -18.46 -12.07 -20.17
N ASP A 145 -17.42 -12.88 -20.38
CA ASP A 145 -16.18 -12.56 -21.08
C ASP A 145 -16.33 -11.36 -22.03
N ALA A 146 -15.70 -10.23 -21.69
CA ALA A 146 -15.33 -9.24 -22.69
C ALA A 146 -14.25 -9.88 -23.57
N THR A 147 -14.65 -10.86 -24.38
CA THR A 147 -13.84 -11.45 -25.45
C THR A 147 -13.69 -10.35 -26.48
N GLY A 148 -12.73 -9.45 -26.23
CA GLY A 148 -12.10 -8.64 -27.25
C GLY A 148 -11.39 -9.59 -28.20
N SER A 149 -12.16 -10.19 -29.10
CA SER A 149 -11.66 -10.77 -30.33
C SER A 149 -10.94 -9.63 -31.05
N LEU A 150 -9.62 -9.57 -30.90
CA LEU A 150 -8.78 -8.93 -31.89
C LEU A 150 -8.95 -9.76 -33.15
N GLY A 151 -9.99 -9.40 -33.92
CA GLY A 151 -10.21 -9.94 -35.24
C GLY A 151 -8.91 -9.80 -36.02
N ALA A 152 -8.42 -10.92 -36.53
CA ALA A 152 -7.30 -10.98 -37.43
C ALA A 152 -7.54 -9.99 -38.58
N GLY A 153 -6.75 -8.91 -38.55
CA GLY A 153 -6.66 -7.95 -39.63
C GLY A 153 -5.98 -8.62 -40.82
N ARG A 154 -6.76 -8.72 -41.89
CA ARG A 154 -6.41 -9.10 -43.26
C ARG A 154 -5.07 -8.54 -43.73
#